data_AF-A0A841PX47-F1
#
_entry.id   AF-A0A841PX47-F1
#
_cell.length_a   1.000
_cell.length_b   1.000
_cell.length_c   1.000
_cell.angle_alpha   90.00
_cell.angle_beta   90.00
_cell.angle_gamma   90.00
#
_symmetry.space_group_name_H-M   'P 1'
#
loop_
_entity.id
_entity.type
_entity.pdbx_description
1 polymer ?
#
loop_
_entity_poly.entity_id
_entity_poly.type
_entity_poly.pdbx_seq_one_letter_code
_entity_poly.pdbx_strand_id
1 'polypeptide(L)' 'MTLKGLWQSNFKNYLDSNGIRQSWIVEKTGYNKSTISNLYKKGTIPTYQVGYNIAKILGVRMSKLWYLKEDIDEEMRP' A
#
# COMPACT_ATOMS: atom_id res chain seq x y z
N MET A 1 19.26 2.32 -14.99
CA MET A 1 17.92 2.71 -15.50
C MET A 1 16.90 2.36 -14.43
N THR A 2 16.70 3.24 -13.46
CA THR A 2 15.72 3.02 -12.37
C THR A 2 14.34 3.22 -12.99
N LEU A 3 13.50 2.18 -12.99
CA LEU A 3 12.08 2.26 -13.35
C LEU A 3 11.39 3.26 -12.41
N LYS A 4 11.49 4.55 -12.73
CA LYS A 4 11.02 5.65 -11.89
C LYS A 4 9.51 5.86 -12.13
N GLY A 5 8.73 4.84 -11.82
CA GLY A 5 7.38 5.07 -11.36
C GLY A 5 7.47 5.77 -10.01
N LEU A 6 6.94 6.98 -9.88
CA LEU A 6 6.75 7.60 -8.57
C LEU A 6 5.55 6.92 -7.91
N TRP A 7 5.81 5.93 -7.06
CA TRP A 7 4.75 5.27 -6.29
C TRP A 7 4.26 6.22 -5.20
N GLN A 8 2.94 6.32 -5.03
CA GLN A 8 2.34 7.01 -3.88
C GLN A 8 1.48 6.02 -3.07
N SER A 9 1.40 6.22 -1.76
CA SER A 9 0.73 5.31 -0.84
C SER A 9 -0.68 5.79 -0.49
N ASN A 10 -1.69 5.00 -0.87
CA ASN A 10 -3.08 5.10 -0.41
C ASN A 10 -3.39 4.17 0.78
N PHE A 11 -2.38 3.42 1.24
CA PHE A 11 -2.53 2.38 2.26
C PHE A 11 -3.26 2.86 3.53
N LYS A 12 -2.89 4.03 4.05
CA LYS A 12 -3.52 4.62 5.23
C LYS A 12 -5.03 4.81 5.03
N ASN A 13 -5.39 5.51 3.96
CA ASN A 13 -6.77 5.84 3.65
C ASN A 13 -7.59 4.56 3.43
N TYR A 14 -7.02 3.57 2.75
CA TYR A 14 -7.66 2.28 2.56
C TYR A 14 -7.97 1.59 3.90
N LEU A 15 -7.00 1.54 4.83
CA LEU A 15 -7.21 0.91 6.13
C LEU A 15 -8.27 1.66 6.95
N ASP A 16 -8.21 2.98 7.01
CA ASP A 16 -9.14 3.80 7.79
C ASP A 16 -10.58 3.68 7.26
N SER A 17 -10.77 3.79 5.94
CA SER A 17 -12.10 3.70 5.31
C SER A 17 -12.74 2.30 5.42
N ASN A 18 -11.94 1.26 5.61
CA ASN A 18 -12.42 -0.12 5.78
C ASN A 18 -12.42 -0.58 7.25
N GLY A 19 -12.08 0.29 8.21
CA GLY A 19 -12.01 -0.06 9.63
C GLY A 19 -10.94 -1.11 9.98
N ILE A 20 -9.89 -1.24 9.17
CA ILE A 20 -8.88 -2.27 9.30
C ILE A 20 -7.76 -1.78 10.22
N ARG A 21 -7.52 -2.52 11.30
CA ARG A 21 -6.48 -2.17 12.28
C ARG A 21 -5.10 -2.62 11.80
N GLN A 22 -4.07 -1.81 12.08
CA GLN A 22 -2.67 -2.19 11.79
C GLN A 22 -2.26 -3.50 12.49
N SER A 23 -2.80 -3.78 13.69
CA SER A 23 -2.53 -5.03 14.41
C SER A 23 -3.03 -6.27 13.65
N TRP A 24 -4.18 -6.17 12.98
CA TRP A 24 -4.72 -7.25 12.16
C TRP A 24 -3.79 -7.57 10.99
N ILE A 25 -3.20 -6.56 10.35
CA ILE A 25 -2.19 -6.76 9.29
C ILE A 25 -0.95 -7.45 9.84
N VAL A 26 -0.47 -7.04 11.02
CA VAL A 26 0.67 -7.67 11.71
C VAL A 26 0.39 -9.16 11.96
N GLU A 27 -0.78 -9.49 12.50
CA GLU A 27 -1.20 -10.87 12.77
C GLU A 27 -1.30 -11.72 11.49
N LYS A 28 -1.78 -11.14 10.39
CA LYS A 28 -1.97 -11.88 9.12
C LYS A 28 -0.71 -12.03 8.29
N THR A 29 0.24 -11.10 8.42
CA THR A 29 1.47 -11.11 7.61
C THR A 29 2.71 -11.60 8.36
N GLY A 30 2.69 -11.55 9.69
CA GLY A 30 3.89 -11.77 10.51
C GLY A 30 4.92 -10.65 10.42
N TYR A 31 4.63 -9.55 9.71
CA TYR A 31 5.51 -8.40 9.65
C TYR A 31 5.55 -7.65 10.98
N ASN A 32 6.71 -7.12 11.32
CA ASN A 32 6.85 -6.38 12.57
C ASN A 32 5.94 -5.13 12.57
N LYS A 33 5.54 -4.71 13.78
CA LYS A 33 4.64 -3.57 13.97
C LYS A 33 5.21 -2.26 13.42
N SER A 34 6.53 -2.08 13.46
CA SER A 34 7.19 -0.88 12.97
C SER A 34 7.12 -0.75 11.45
N THR A 35 7.26 -1.86 10.70
CA THR A 35 7.09 -1.91 9.24
C THR A 35 5.68 -1.48 8.87
N ILE A 36 4.66 -2.11 9.46
CA ILE A 36 3.26 -1.73 9.16
C ILE A 36 2.96 -0.28 9.56
N SER A 37 3.46 0.17 10.71
CA SER A 37 3.30 1.56 11.14
C SER A 37 4.03 2.56 10.23
N ASN A 38 5.18 2.19 9.66
CA ASN A 38 5.89 3.04 8.70
C ASN A 38 5.12 3.16 7.38
N LEU A 39 4.59 2.04 6.87
CA LEU A 39 3.73 2.04 5.68
C LEU A 39 2.48 2.90 5.89
N TYR A 40 1.86 2.82 7.07
CA TYR A 40 0.67 3.60 7.43
C TYR A 40 0.97 5.10 7.64
N LYS A 41 1.99 5.45 8.44
CA LYS A 41 2.22 6.84 8.86
C LYS A 41 3.10 7.65 7.91
N LYS A 42 4.13 7.02 7.36
CA LYS A 42 5.19 7.71 6.61
C LYS A 42 4.99 7.64 5.11
N GLY A 43 3.94 6.95 4.64
CA GLY A 43 3.69 6.73 3.22
C GLY A 43 4.84 6.00 2.53
N THR A 44 5.63 5.22 3.26
CA THR A 44 6.78 4.50 2.70
C THR A 44 6.31 3.52 1.63
N ILE A 45 7.00 3.52 0.50
CA ILE A 45 6.77 2.54 -0.57
C ILE A 45 7.40 1.22 -0.12
N PRO A 46 6.63 0.13 0.04
CA PRO A 46 7.19 -1.16 0.39
C PRO A 46 8.01 -1.75 -0.78
N THR A 47 8.78 -2.80 -0.50
CA THR A 47 9.24 -3.67 -1.58
C THR A 47 8.03 -4.34 -2.24
N TYR A 48 8.18 -4.78 -3.50
CA TYR A 48 7.11 -5.46 -4.23
C TYR A 48 6.54 -6.65 -3.43
N GLN A 49 7.40 -7.48 -2.86
CA GLN A 49 6.99 -8.64 -2.08
C GLN A 49 6.13 -8.27 -0.86
N VAL A 50 6.52 -7.24 -0.11
CA VAL A 50 5.79 -6.79 1.08
C VAL A 50 4.43 -6.21 0.68
N GLY A 51 4.41 -5.33 -0.33
CA GLY A 51 3.17 -4.73 -0.81
C GLY A 51 2.21 -5.77 -1.40
N TYR A 52 2.72 -6.72 -2.18
CA TYR A 52 1.92 -7.81 -2.77
C TYR A 52 1.30 -8.70 -1.70
N ASN A 53 2.06 -9.09 -0.68
CA ASN A 53 1.52 -9.93 0.41
C ASN A 53 0.44 -9.20 1.20
N ILE A 54 0.62 -7.91 1.47
CA ILE A 54 -0.39 -7.08 2.14
C ILE A 54 -1.63 -6.95 1.27
N ALA A 55 -1.48 -6.69 -0.03
CA ALA A 55 -2.61 -6.59 -0.96
C ALA A 55 -3.39 -7.92 -1.05
N LYS A 56 -2.68 -9.04 -1.08
CA LYS A 56 -3.26 -10.39 -1.11
C LYS A 56 -4.12 -10.67 0.13
N ILE A 57 -3.65 -10.35 1.35
CA ILE A 57 -4.46 -10.57 2.56
C ILE A 57 -5.66 -9.63 2.64
N LEU A 58 -5.56 -8.45 2.02
CA LEU A 58 -6.63 -7.47 1.94
C LEU A 58 -7.62 -7.76 0.81
N GLY A 59 -7.36 -8.76 -0.03
CA GLY A 59 -8.22 -9.14 -1.15
C GLY A 59 -8.29 -8.08 -2.25
N VAL A 60 -7.28 -7.23 -2.38
CA VAL A 60 -7.25 -6.12 -3.35
C VAL A 60 -6.01 -6.17 -4.24
N ARG A 61 -6.08 -5.46 -5.36
CA ARG A 61 -4.90 -5.23 -6.20
C ARG A 61 -3.91 -4.32 -5.48
N MET A 62 -2.61 -4.57 -5.68
CA MET A 62 -1.55 -3.75 -5.10
C MET A 62 -1.68 -2.27 -5.52
N SER A 63 -2.11 -2.01 -6.76
CA SER A 63 -2.39 -0.66 -7.28
C SER A 63 -3.45 0.11 -6.49
N LYS A 64 -4.36 -0.58 -5.79
CA LYS A 64 -5.35 0.07 -4.91
C LYS A 64 -4.71 0.69 -3.66
N LEU A 65 -3.60 0.12 -3.22
CA LEU A 65 -2.89 0.51 -1.99
C LEU A 65 -1.68 1.40 -2.30
N TRP A 66 -1.01 1.13 -3.42
CA TRP A 66 0.08 1.94 -3.93
C TRP A 66 -0.01 2.05 -5.45
N TYR A 67 -0.22 3.26 -5.94
CA TYR A 67 -0.43 3.55 -7.35
C TYR A 67 0.83 4.15 -7.95
N LEU A 68 1.05 3.88 -9.24
CA LEU A 68 2.02 4.58 -10.05
C LEU A 68 1.48 5.98 -10.34
N LYS A 69 2.35 6.98 -10.41
CA LYS A 69 1.95 8.32 -10.86
C LYS A 69 1.24 8.28 -12.22
N GLU A 70 1.63 7.36 -13.09
CA GLU A 70 0.99 7.09 -14.39
C GLU A 70 -0.47 6.66 -14.24
N ASP A 71 -0.85 5.97 -13.16
CA ASP A 71 -2.25 5.59 -12.88
C ASP A 71 -3.13 6.82 -12.58
N ILE A 72 -2.56 7.90 -12.00
CA ILE A 72 -3.29 9.14 -11.72
C ILE A 72 -3.60 9.89 -13.02
N ASP A 73 -2.60 9.96 -13.90
CA ASP A 73 -2.70 10.71 -15.15
C ASP A 73 -3.72 10.05 -16.11
N GLU A 74 -3.92 8.73 -16.00
CA GLU A 74 -4.91 7.97 -16.78
C GLU A 74 -6.34 8.14 -16.25
N GLU A 75 -6.56 8.22 -14.93
CA GLU A 75 -7.88 8.53 -14.34
C GLU A 75 -8.32 9.99 -14.53
N MET A 76 -7.39 10.92 -14.78
CA MET A 76 -7.69 12.34 -15.05
C MET A 76 -7.80 12.69 -16.54
N ARG A 77 -7.78 11.70 -17.44
CA ARG A 77 -8.03 11.93 -18.86
C ARG A 77 -9.53 12.25 -19.06
N PRO A 78 -9.89 13.44 -19.56
CA PRO A 78 -11.28 13.83 -19.78
C PRO A 78 -11.98 12.98 -20.84
#